data_AF-A0A3B9JG15-F1
#
_entry.id   AF-A0A3B9JG15-F1
#
_cell.length_a   1.000
_cell.length_b   1.000
_cell.length_c   1.000
_cell.angle_alpha   90.00
_cell.angle_beta   90.00
_cell.angle_gamma   90.00
#
_symmetry.space_group_name_H-M   'P 1'
#
loop_
_entity.id
_entity.type
_entity.pdbx_description
1 polymer ?
#
loop_
_entity_poly.entity_id
_entity_poly.type
_entity_poly.pdbx_seq_one_letter_code
_entity_poly.pdbx_strand_id
1 'polypeptide(L)'
;MNRVMKVEGLLLEKIRYYDDKEFEREYPIDFEIVHMSSSAAIGRILAKKRGVNSEIASIACILHDYGRIVTGLQENHASAAYEPVKSILEECGNFTEEEIETIATAAKNHSSKNIIGEPIDEIVKDADVFDCWQYDIPMKRPEQKIRLEKVIKELI
;
A
#
# COMPACT_ATOMS: atom_id res chain seq x y z
N MET A 1 9.98 -10.64 16.31
CA MET A 1 8.94 -10.07 15.43
C MET A 1 9.49 -10.04 14.00
N ASN A 2 8.73 -10.45 12.98
CA ASN A 2 9.21 -10.41 11.58
C ASN A 2 9.20 -8.97 11.02
N ARG A 3 9.80 -8.74 9.85
CA ARG A 3 9.92 -7.40 9.24
C ARG A 3 8.55 -6.77 8.97
N VAL A 4 7.59 -7.56 8.49
CA VAL A 4 6.22 -7.11 8.24
C VAL A 4 5.59 -6.50 9.50
N MET A 5 5.53 -7.25 10.61
CA MET A 5 4.95 -6.79 11.87
C MET A 5 5.71 -5.58 12.44
N LYS A 6 7.02 -5.48 12.19
CA LYS A 6 7.83 -4.33 12.60
C LYS A 6 7.43 -3.07 11.82
N VAL A 7 7.23 -3.18 10.51
CA VAL A 7 6.77 -2.05 9.67
C VAL A 7 5.33 -1.66 10.04
N GLU A 8 4.42 -2.61 10.28
CA GLU A 8 3.06 -2.30 10.76
C GLU A 8 3.09 -1.54 12.10
N GLY A 9 3.90 -1.99 13.05
CA GLY A 9 4.08 -1.29 14.33
C GLY A 9 4.57 0.15 14.15
N LEU A 10 5.58 0.34 13.30
CA LEU A 10 6.13 1.67 13.02
C LEU A 10 5.12 2.56 12.26
N LEU A 11 4.38 2.01 11.30
CA LEU A 11 3.31 2.73 10.62
C LEU A 11 2.25 3.22 11.62
N LEU A 12 1.83 2.39 12.57
CA LEU A 12 0.87 2.79 13.60
C LEU A 12 1.41 3.91 14.50
N GLU A 13 2.71 3.92 14.79
CA GLU A 13 3.37 5.04 15.48
C GLU A 13 3.33 6.32 14.65
N LYS A 14 3.61 6.24 13.35
CA LYS A 14 3.55 7.40 12.44
C LYS A 14 2.12 7.91 12.27
N ILE A 15 1.15 7.02 12.16
CA ILE A 15 -0.28 7.38 12.11
C ILE A 15 -0.66 8.22 13.33
N ARG A 16 -0.34 7.75 14.55
CA ARG A 16 -0.61 8.54 15.77
C ARG A 16 0.10 9.90 15.75
N TYR A 17 1.36 9.93 15.36
CA TYR A 17 2.12 11.17 15.28
C TYR A 17 1.50 12.21 14.32
N TYR A 18 1.00 11.75 13.17
CA TYR A 18 0.37 12.64 12.20
C TYR A 18 -1.08 12.98 12.56
N ASP A 19 -1.80 12.09 13.25
CA ASP A 19 -3.17 12.36 13.70
C ASP A 19 -3.24 13.53 14.69
N ASP A 20 -2.17 13.72 15.48
CA ASP A 20 -2.00 14.86 16.39
C ASP A 20 -1.65 16.20 15.68
N LYS A 21 -1.59 16.23 14.34
CA LYS A 21 -1.22 17.45 13.57
C LYS A 21 -2.44 18.22 13.09
N GLU A 22 -2.31 19.54 13.04
CA GLU A 22 -3.35 20.46 12.56
C GLU A 22 -3.34 20.55 11.01
N PHE A 23 -3.78 19.49 10.33
CA PHE A 23 -4.17 19.56 8.92
C PHE A 23 -5.45 18.77 8.66
N GLU A 24 -6.22 19.23 7.67
CA GLU A 24 -7.46 18.56 7.26
C GLU A 24 -7.15 17.23 6.54
N ARG A 25 -7.91 16.19 6.86
CA ARG A 25 -7.79 14.85 6.26
C ARG A 25 -9.03 14.54 5.44
N GLU A 26 -8.81 14.11 4.19
CA GLU A 26 -9.90 13.71 3.29
C GLU A 26 -10.42 12.29 3.59
N TYR A 27 -9.60 11.45 4.24
CA TYR A 27 -9.96 10.08 4.62
C TYR A 27 -9.87 9.91 6.15
N PRO A 28 -10.83 9.20 6.78
CA PRO A 28 -10.76 8.87 8.20
C PRO A 28 -9.55 8.00 8.52
N ILE A 29 -8.88 8.26 9.64
CA ILE A 29 -7.69 7.50 10.03
C ILE A 29 -7.99 6.01 10.28
N ASP A 30 -9.19 5.71 10.78
CA ASP A 30 -9.67 4.34 10.99
C ASP A 30 -9.73 3.55 9.67
N PHE A 31 -10.12 4.21 8.58
CA PHE A 31 -10.11 3.59 7.26
C PHE A 31 -8.69 3.26 6.82
N GLU A 32 -7.75 4.19 6.98
CA GLU A 32 -6.34 3.98 6.59
C GLU A 32 -5.72 2.79 7.33
N ILE A 33 -5.94 2.71 8.65
CA ILE A 33 -5.42 1.61 9.48
C ILE A 33 -5.93 0.26 8.99
N VAL A 34 -7.25 0.15 8.77
CA VAL A 34 -7.87 -1.09 8.31
C VAL A 34 -7.41 -1.44 6.91
N HIS A 35 -7.55 -0.50 5.96
CA HIS A 35 -7.23 -0.68 4.55
C HIS A 35 -5.78 -1.08 4.31
N MET A 36 -4.83 -0.43 4.98
CA MET A 36 -3.40 -0.75 4.81
C MET A 36 -3.07 -2.15 5.37
N SER A 37 -3.65 -2.54 6.50
CA SER A 37 -3.40 -3.86 7.11
C SER A 37 -4.08 -4.99 6.34
N SER A 38 -5.32 -4.82 5.88
CA SER A 38 -6.02 -5.83 5.08
C SER A 38 -5.40 -5.95 3.68
N SER A 39 -5.01 -4.84 3.06
CA SER A 39 -4.22 -4.84 1.81
C SER A 39 -2.90 -5.59 1.96
N ALA A 40 -2.23 -5.49 3.11
CA ALA A 40 -1.01 -6.24 3.41
C ALA A 40 -1.21 -7.75 3.38
N ALA A 41 -2.34 -8.22 3.94
CA ALA A 41 -2.69 -9.63 3.96
C ALA A 41 -3.03 -10.13 2.54
N ILE A 42 -3.82 -9.37 1.79
CA ILE A 42 -4.19 -9.68 0.40
C ILE A 42 -2.95 -9.72 -0.50
N GLY A 43 -2.10 -8.69 -0.41
CA GLY A 43 -0.85 -8.61 -1.17
C GLY A 43 0.08 -9.80 -0.90
N ARG A 44 0.15 -10.28 0.35
CA ARG A 44 0.91 -11.49 0.69
C ARG A 44 0.35 -12.74 0.02
N ILE A 45 -0.97 -12.89 -0.03
CA ILE A 45 -1.64 -14.03 -0.69
C ILE A 45 -1.39 -13.99 -2.20
N LEU A 46 -1.62 -12.84 -2.84
CA LEU A 46 -1.37 -12.64 -4.26
C LEU A 46 0.09 -12.91 -4.63
N ALA A 47 1.04 -12.36 -3.85
CA ALA A 47 2.46 -12.58 -4.08
C ALA A 47 2.84 -14.06 -4.04
N LYS A 48 2.35 -14.81 -3.04
CA LYS A 48 2.59 -16.25 -2.95
C LYS A 48 2.02 -17.01 -4.13
N LYS A 49 0.81 -16.67 -4.56
CA LYS A 49 0.15 -17.31 -5.72
C LYS A 49 0.89 -17.02 -7.03
N ARG A 50 1.48 -15.83 -7.15
CA ARG A 50 2.20 -15.36 -8.36
C ARG A 50 3.70 -15.63 -8.34
N GLY A 51 4.24 -16.27 -7.30
CA GLY A 51 5.67 -16.57 -7.19
C GLY A 51 6.57 -15.35 -6.97
N VAL A 52 6.02 -14.28 -6.39
CA VAL A 52 6.73 -13.03 -6.08
C VAL A 52 7.10 -12.99 -4.58
N ASN A 53 8.12 -12.22 -4.20
CA ASN A 53 8.53 -12.08 -2.81
C ASN A 53 7.38 -11.55 -1.93
N SER A 54 6.75 -12.46 -1.17
CA SER A 54 5.56 -12.15 -0.39
C SER A 54 5.80 -11.27 0.83
N GLU A 55 7.03 -11.21 1.35
CA GLU A 55 7.38 -10.28 2.43
C GLU A 55 7.40 -8.85 1.91
N ILE A 56 8.15 -8.61 0.82
CA ILE A 56 8.29 -7.30 0.19
C ILE A 56 6.94 -6.79 -0.35
N ALA A 57 6.15 -7.66 -0.97
CA ALA A 57 4.82 -7.29 -1.45
C ALA A 57 3.86 -6.90 -0.31
N SER A 58 3.89 -7.63 0.81
CA SER A 58 3.09 -7.32 1.99
C SER A 58 3.48 -5.96 2.56
N ILE A 59 4.79 -5.66 2.67
CA ILE A 59 5.31 -4.37 3.15
C ILE A 59 4.97 -3.22 2.21
N ALA A 60 5.05 -3.44 0.89
CA ALA A 60 4.64 -2.44 -0.08
C ALA A 60 3.14 -2.11 0.03
N CYS A 61 2.29 -3.12 0.27
CA CYS A 61 0.87 -2.89 0.51
C CYS A 61 0.61 -2.16 1.84
N ILE A 62 1.40 -2.43 2.90
CA ILE A 62 1.30 -1.69 4.17
C ILE A 62 1.54 -0.20 3.95
N LEU A 63 2.46 0.16 3.06
CA LEU A 63 2.96 1.53 2.93
C LEU A 63 2.43 2.28 1.70
N HIS A 64 1.59 1.66 0.87
CA HIS A 64 1.24 2.21 -0.44
C HIS A 64 0.53 3.57 -0.37
N ASP A 65 -0.30 3.77 0.66
CA ASP A 65 -1.05 4.98 0.93
C ASP A 65 -0.42 5.90 1.98
N TYR A 66 0.84 5.65 2.34
CA TYR A 66 1.52 6.43 3.38
C TYR A 66 1.60 7.93 3.06
N GLY A 67 1.53 8.32 1.78
CA GLY A 67 1.37 9.71 1.38
C GLY A 67 0.12 10.37 1.98
N ARG A 68 -1.03 9.68 2.08
CA ARG A 68 -2.24 10.22 2.72
C ARG A 68 -2.07 10.44 4.21
N ILE A 69 -1.31 9.56 4.87
CA ILE A 69 -0.99 9.71 6.30
C ILE A 69 -0.21 11.02 6.53
N VAL A 70 0.78 11.28 5.67
CA VAL A 70 1.69 12.43 5.78
C VAL A 70 1.02 13.74 5.37
N THR A 71 0.20 13.75 4.32
CA THR A 71 -0.33 14.99 3.73
C THR A 71 -1.79 15.28 4.08
N GLY A 72 -2.58 14.26 4.42
CA GLY A 72 -4.03 14.35 4.58
C GLY A 72 -4.82 14.36 3.27
N LEU A 73 -4.15 14.34 2.11
CA LEU A 73 -4.77 14.56 0.81
C LEU A 73 -4.79 13.28 -0.03
N GLN A 74 -5.90 13.05 -0.74
CA GLN A 74 -6.02 12.01 -1.76
C GLN A 74 -5.30 12.39 -3.05
N GLU A 75 -5.30 13.66 -3.42
CA GLU A 75 -4.63 14.07 -4.65
C GLU A 75 -3.12 13.85 -4.53
N ASN A 76 -2.52 13.18 -5.53
CA ASN A 76 -1.09 12.86 -5.58
C ASN A 76 -0.52 12.04 -4.41
N HIS A 77 -1.35 11.41 -3.57
CA HIS A 77 -0.90 10.63 -2.41
C HIS A 77 0.12 9.54 -2.76
N ALA A 78 -0.06 8.84 -3.89
CA ALA A 78 0.89 7.83 -4.33
C ALA A 78 2.29 8.45 -4.56
N SER A 79 2.37 9.54 -5.34
CA SER A 79 3.62 10.26 -5.56
C SER A 79 4.22 10.81 -4.26
N ALA A 80 3.38 11.32 -3.36
CA ALA A 80 3.78 11.84 -2.07
C ALA A 80 4.30 10.74 -1.11
N ALA A 81 3.97 9.47 -1.34
CA ALA A 81 4.44 8.35 -0.53
C ALA A 81 5.92 8.02 -0.77
N TYR A 82 6.51 8.36 -1.92
CA TYR A 82 7.84 7.88 -2.31
C TYR A 82 8.94 8.15 -1.26
N GLU A 83 9.21 9.42 -0.94
CA GLU A 83 10.26 9.77 0.04
C GLU A 83 9.92 9.36 1.49
N PRO A 84 8.67 9.55 1.98
CA PRO A 84 8.28 9.07 3.30
C PRO A 84 8.42 7.55 3.47
N VAL A 85 8.13 6.76 2.43
CA VAL A 85 8.29 5.30 2.46
C VAL A 85 9.76 4.90 2.56
N LYS A 86 10.67 5.62 1.88
CA LYS A 86 12.11 5.39 2.04
C LYS A 86 12.54 5.68 3.48
N SER A 87 12.12 6.83 3.99
CA SER A 87 12.46 7.29 5.35
C SER A 87 12.00 6.31 6.44
N ILE A 88 10.76 5.80 6.36
CA ILE A 88 10.23 4.86 7.36
C ILE A 88 10.92 3.49 7.31
N LEU A 89 11.34 3.03 6.13
CA LEU A 89 12.07 1.76 5.99
C LEU A 89 13.52 1.88 6.46
N GLU A 90 14.17 3.02 6.21
CA GLU A 90 15.50 3.33 6.76
C GLU A 90 15.45 3.38 8.30
N GLU A 91 14.45 4.04 8.88
CA GLU A 91 14.22 4.08 10.32
C GLU A 91 13.92 2.69 10.90
N CYS A 92 13.12 1.88 10.19
CA CYS A 92 12.88 0.50 10.57
C CYS A 92 14.18 -0.32 10.58
N GLY A 93 15.12 -0.04 9.68
CA GLY A 93 16.36 -0.78 9.49
C GLY A 93 16.11 -2.22 9.00
N ASN A 94 17.20 -2.92 8.66
CA ASN A 94 17.17 -4.27 8.08
C ASN A 94 16.45 -4.35 6.71
N PHE A 95 16.61 -3.32 5.88
CA PHE A 95 16.26 -3.35 4.46
C PHE A 95 17.50 -2.99 3.65
N THR A 96 17.68 -3.64 2.50
CA THR A 96 18.68 -3.20 1.52
C THR A 96 18.18 -1.97 0.76
N GLU A 97 19.10 -1.22 0.16
CA GLU A 97 18.74 -0.08 -0.70
C GLU A 97 17.80 -0.51 -1.85
N GLU A 98 18.02 -1.70 -2.41
CA GLU A 98 17.17 -2.27 -3.47
C GLU A 98 15.75 -2.58 -2.97
N GLU A 99 15.61 -3.16 -1.77
CA GLU A 99 14.30 -3.44 -1.19
C GLU A 99 13.54 -2.14 -0.89
N ILE A 100 14.23 -1.14 -0.34
CA ILE A 100 13.66 0.18 -0.06
C ILE A 100 13.16 0.82 -1.35
N GLU A 101 13.99 0.84 -2.38
CA GLU A 101 13.65 1.44 -3.67
C GLU A 101 12.49 0.72 -4.35
N THR A 102 12.47 -0.62 -4.28
CA THR A 102 11.37 -1.46 -4.79
C THR A 102 10.05 -1.10 -4.11
N ILE A 103 10.05 -1.03 -2.77
CA ILE A 103 8.83 -0.75 -1.99
C ILE A 103 8.34 0.69 -2.23
N ALA A 104 9.24 1.68 -2.19
CA ALA A 104 8.90 3.07 -2.42
C ALA A 104 8.37 3.31 -3.84
N THR A 105 8.97 2.66 -4.84
CA THR A 105 8.51 2.73 -6.23
C THR A 105 7.13 2.11 -6.40
N ALA A 106 6.86 0.96 -5.78
CA ALA A 106 5.54 0.33 -5.82
C ALA A 106 4.47 1.20 -5.17
N ALA A 107 4.76 1.81 -4.02
CA ALA A 107 3.88 2.78 -3.39
C ALA A 107 3.62 4.00 -4.30
N LYS A 108 4.66 4.55 -4.93
CA LYS A 108 4.54 5.64 -5.90
C LYS A 108 3.67 5.30 -7.11
N ASN A 109 3.81 4.09 -7.63
CA ASN A 109 3.18 3.66 -8.86
C ASN A 109 1.76 3.08 -8.67
N HIS A 110 1.32 2.80 -7.43
CA HIS A 110 0.10 2.04 -7.20
C HIS A 110 -1.18 2.72 -7.73
N SER A 111 -1.18 4.05 -7.86
CA SER A 111 -2.32 4.78 -8.42
C SER A 111 -2.39 4.72 -9.96
N SER A 112 -1.27 4.45 -10.62
CA SER A 112 -1.11 4.29 -12.08
C SER A 112 -1.55 2.90 -12.55
N LYS A 113 -2.81 2.54 -12.25
CA LYS A 113 -3.37 1.20 -12.44
C LYS A 113 -3.48 0.76 -13.91
N ASN A 114 -3.49 1.70 -14.84
CA ASN A 114 -3.48 1.48 -16.29
C ASN A 114 -2.08 1.22 -16.87
N ILE A 115 -1.02 1.47 -16.10
CA ILE A 115 0.36 1.22 -16.49
C ILE A 115 0.79 -0.11 -15.88
N ILE A 116 1.34 -1.00 -16.71
CA ILE A 116 1.95 -2.25 -16.24
C ILE A 116 3.32 -1.88 -15.65
N GLY A 117 3.53 -2.21 -14.37
CA GLY A 117 4.79 -1.99 -13.67
C GLY A 117 5.51 -3.30 -13.36
N GLU A 118 6.39 -3.23 -12.37
CA GLU A 118 7.12 -4.39 -11.85
C GLU A 118 6.21 -5.34 -11.06
N PRO A 119 6.62 -6.60 -10.80
CA PRO A 119 5.77 -7.57 -10.12
C PRO A 119 5.20 -7.10 -8.78
N ILE A 120 5.95 -6.31 -8.00
CA ILE A 120 5.47 -5.73 -6.73
C ILE A 120 4.42 -4.65 -6.99
N ASP A 121 4.63 -3.76 -7.98
CA ASP A 121 3.65 -2.74 -8.38
C ASP A 121 2.29 -3.38 -8.70
N GLU A 122 2.32 -4.48 -9.46
CA GLU A 122 1.11 -5.18 -9.88
C GLU A 122 0.38 -5.83 -8.69
N ILE A 123 1.11 -6.34 -7.70
CA ILE A 123 0.51 -6.87 -6.47
C ILE A 123 -0.15 -5.76 -5.66
N VAL A 124 0.52 -4.61 -5.47
CA VAL A 124 -0.04 -3.50 -4.69
C VAL A 124 -1.30 -2.95 -5.37
N LYS A 125 -1.26 -2.73 -6.69
CA LYS A 125 -2.42 -2.25 -7.46
C LYS A 125 -3.64 -3.18 -7.35
N ASP A 126 -3.38 -4.49 -7.38
CA ASP A 126 -4.41 -5.52 -7.34
C ASP A 126 -4.95 -5.74 -5.92
N ALA A 127 -4.08 -5.69 -4.91
CA ALA A 127 -4.46 -5.78 -3.50
C ALA A 127 -5.35 -4.60 -3.10
N ASP A 128 -4.97 -3.37 -3.47
CA ASP A 128 -5.73 -2.14 -3.18
C ASP A 128 -7.18 -2.22 -3.75
N VAL A 129 -7.35 -2.57 -5.04
CA VAL A 129 -8.70 -2.65 -5.62
C VAL A 129 -9.54 -3.77 -5.02
N PHE A 130 -8.92 -4.91 -4.68
CA PHE A 130 -9.62 -6.03 -4.07
C PHE A 130 -10.00 -5.73 -2.62
N ASP A 131 -9.14 -5.02 -1.88
CA ASP A 131 -9.44 -4.54 -0.54
C ASP A 131 -10.62 -3.55 -0.54
N CYS A 132 -10.52 -2.50 -1.35
CA CYS A 132 -11.61 -1.53 -1.51
C CYS A 132 -12.95 -2.20 -1.86
N TRP A 133 -12.93 -3.19 -2.77
CA TRP A 133 -14.14 -3.91 -3.16
C TRP A 133 -14.80 -4.68 -2.01
N GLN A 134 -14.02 -5.26 -1.08
CA GLN A 134 -14.57 -6.00 0.07
C GLN A 134 -15.38 -5.13 1.02
N TYR A 135 -15.16 -3.81 0.99
CA TYR A 135 -15.89 -2.81 1.75
C TYR A 135 -16.93 -2.06 0.89
N ASP A 136 -17.34 -2.62 -0.24
CA ASP A 136 -18.30 -2.03 -1.19
C ASP A 136 -17.90 -0.64 -1.73
N ILE A 137 -16.59 -0.31 -1.72
CA ILE A 137 -16.09 0.96 -2.24
C ILE A 137 -16.17 0.93 -3.78
N PRO A 138 -16.80 1.92 -4.42
CA PRO A 138 -17.04 1.89 -5.85
C PRO A 138 -15.73 2.10 -6.65
N MET A 139 -15.46 1.19 -7.59
CA MET A 139 -14.39 1.34 -8.58
C MET A 139 -14.78 2.39 -9.63
N LYS A 140 -14.33 3.63 -9.45
CA LYS A 140 -14.70 4.77 -10.30
C LYS A 140 -14.01 4.74 -11.67
N ARG A 141 -12.81 4.17 -11.75
CA ARG A 141 -12.00 4.16 -12.98
C ARG A 141 -12.08 2.81 -13.71
N PRO A 142 -12.13 2.78 -15.06
CA PRO A 142 -12.20 1.53 -15.83
C PRO A 142 -11.09 0.52 -15.51
N GLU A 143 -9.86 0.99 -15.34
CA GLU A 143 -8.71 0.14 -15.02
C GLU A 143 -8.82 -0.54 -13.66
N GLN A 144 -9.49 0.09 -12.69
CA GLN A 144 -9.76 -0.53 -11.39
C GLN A 144 -10.72 -1.72 -11.53
N LYS A 145 -11.79 -1.56 -12.33
CA LYS A 145 -12.76 -2.64 -12.60
C LYS A 145 -12.11 -3.83 -13.31
N ILE A 146 -11.29 -3.56 -14.33
CA ILE A 146 -10.57 -4.60 -15.07
C ILE A 146 -9.62 -5.38 -14.16
N ARG A 147 -8.90 -4.70 -13.25
CA ARG A 147 -8.05 -5.37 -12.26
C ARG A 147 -8.88 -6.20 -11.29
N LEU A 148 -9.92 -5.61 -10.72
CA LEU A 148 -10.81 -6.31 -9.79
C LEU A 148 -11.39 -7.60 -10.39
N GLU A 149 -11.89 -7.57 -11.63
CA GLU A 149 -12.40 -8.76 -12.32
C GLU A 149 -11.33 -9.86 -12.45
N LYS A 150 -10.07 -9.50 -12.71
CA LYS A 150 -8.96 -10.46 -12.79
C LYS A 150 -8.64 -11.04 -11.42
N VAL A 151 -8.57 -10.19 -10.39
CA VAL A 151 -8.23 -10.61 -9.02
C VAL A 151 -9.33 -11.50 -8.43
N ILE A 152 -10.60 -11.17 -8.66
CA ILE A 152 -11.73 -12.02 -8.27
C ILE A 152 -11.58 -13.40 -8.90
N LYS A 153 -11.42 -13.51 -10.23
CA LYS A 153 -11.22 -14.81 -10.91
C LYS A 153 -10.00 -15.57 -10.43
N GLU A 154 -8.98 -14.85 -9.94
CA GLU A 154 -7.78 -15.46 -9.39
C GLU A 154 -7.99 -16.02 -7.98
N LEU A 155 -8.77 -15.34 -7.13
CA LEU A 155 -8.89 -15.65 -5.70
C LEU A 155 -10.19 -16.39 -5.32
N ILE A 156 -11.25 -16.26 -6.13
CA ILE A 156 -12.62 -16.75 -5.86
C ILE A 156 -13.15 -17.46 -7.10
#